data_AF-S8BLB4-F1
#
_entry.id   AF-S8BLB4-F1
#
_cell.length_a   1.000
_cell.length_b   1.000
_cell.length_c   1.000
_cell.angle_alpha   90.00
_cell.angle_beta   90.00
_cell.angle_gamma   90.00
#
_symmetry.space_group_name_H-M   'P 1'
#
loop_
_entity.id
_entity.type
_entity.pdbx_description
1 polymer ?
#
loop_
_entity_poly.entity_id
_entity_poly.type
_entity_poly.pdbx_seq_one_letter_code
_entity_poly.pdbx_strand_id
1 'polypeptide(L)'
;MSDEFPLLEGLGLYASDIIGDGDCLFRSFSDQLYGHQDKAHEIRLQTTSYMRSHAEYFKLFLGVAPPSSRKTRSSTKMPSEDAVDRAFVEHVNRMEKAGVYGDNLEIVAFARCYGVNVKIYQREFAYQVACSDGDAPTDEDGRPAEEPKLLHIAYHNWEHYSSVRNVDGPHKGLPNVSPKAMTEEGKRKQKQSLDKGVVIMPWMEKVVEASLPLVVPKHKIREMLEKCKGDVNMAVSKLLDDVEEEEEAQQAAALATGDVTDVPAIDDAAGETVTKEKTDKPKPGGRGPKGQKKQNTQSNGDAKPGGGKHAPKPGNRPKKETARERKERMQREKMEKKKAKTSGPASIDPPKGSGSGQHTEEGIKTLHV
;
A
#
# COMPACT_ATOMS: atom_id res chain seq x y z
N MET A 1 -0.72 -4.88 27.60
CA MET A 1 0.07 -5.57 26.55
C MET A 1 -0.68 -6.79 26.01
N SER A 2 -1.25 -7.63 26.88
CA SER A 2 -2.26 -8.67 26.53
C SER A 2 -3.23 -8.28 25.41
N ASP A 3 -3.89 -7.12 25.55
CA ASP A 3 -5.08 -6.73 24.81
C ASP A 3 -4.84 -6.44 23.32
N GLU A 4 -3.60 -6.38 22.84
CA GLU A 4 -3.28 -6.14 21.42
C GLU A 4 -3.56 -7.38 20.55
N PHE A 5 -3.27 -8.58 21.05
CA PHE A 5 -3.42 -9.85 20.32
C PHE A 5 -4.34 -10.86 21.03
N PRO A 6 -5.68 -10.67 20.96
CA PRO A 6 -6.64 -11.60 21.58
C PRO A 6 -6.52 -13.05 21.09
N LEU A 7 -6.00 -13.26 19.86
CA LEU A 7 -5.70 -14.57 19.32
C LEU A 7 -4.52 -15.28 20.01
N LEU A 8 -3.50 -14.54 20.48
CA LEU A 8 -2.37 -15.14 21.20
C LEU A 8 -2.81 -15.58 22.61
N GLU A 9 -3.56 -14.72 23.32
CA GLU A 9 -4.12 -15.04 24.65
C GLU A 9 -4.98 -16.32 24.59
N GLY A 10 -5.88 -16.42 23.60
CA GLY A 10 -6.74 -17.60 23.39
C GLY A 10 -6.00 -18.90 23.06
N LEU A 11 -4.72 -18.82 22.65
CA LEU A 11 -3.84 -19.95 22.36
C LEU A 11 -2.80 -20.21 23.49
N GLY A 12 -2.84 -19.45 24.58
CA GLY A 12 -1.83 -19.52 25.65
C GLY A 12 -0.44 -19.02 25.24
N LEU A 13 -0.39 -18.07 24.30
CA LEU A 13 0.82 -17.46 23.74
C LEU A 13 0.90 -15.97 24.08
N TYR A 14 2.09 -15.39 23.97
CA TYR A 14 2.31 -13.94 24.08
C TYR A 14 3.35 -13.46 23.06
N ALA A 15 3.25 -12.20 22.65
CA ALA A 15 4.30 -11.49 21.93
C ALA A 15 5.37 -11.03 22.93
N SER A 16 6.63 -11.39 22.69
CA SER A 16 7.77 -11.08 23.56
C SER A 16 8.58 -9.89 23.04
N ASP A 17 9.12 -9.09 23.97
CA ASP A 17 9.75 -7.80 23.66
C ASP A 17 10.98 -7.94 22.73
N ILE A 18 10.86 -7.38 21.53
CA ILE A 18 11.95 -7.26 20.55
C ILE A 18 12.49 -5.83 20.52
N ILE A 19 13.80 -5.67 20.30
CA ILE A 19 14.41 -4.34 20.20
C ILE A 19 13.88 -3.59 18.96
N GLY A 20 13.32 -2.40 19.19
CA GLY A 20 12.77 -1.51 18.16
C GLY A 20 13.83 -0.63 17.47
N ASP A 21 14.82 -1.25 16.84
CA ASP A 21 15.93 -0.56 16.14
C ASP A 21 15.88 -0.68 14.60
N GLY A 22 14.76 -1.16 14.06
CA GLY A 22 14.56 -1.44 12.63
C GLY A 22 15.07 -2.81 12.17
N ASP A 23 15.82 -3.55 13.01
CA ASP A 23 16.14 -4.96 12.77
C ASP A 23 15.07 -5.93 13.34
N CYS A 24 13.96 -5.41 13.87
CA CYS A 24 12.96 -6.16 14.65
C CYS A 24 12.46 -7.46 13.98
N LEU A 25 12.21 -7.47 12.66
CA LEU A 25 11.84 -8.69 11.93
C LEU A 25 12.92 -9.78 12.09
N PHE A 26 14.17 -9.45 11.77
CA PHE A 26 15.30 -10.37 11.85
C PHE A 26 15.67 -10.72 13.30
N ARG A 27 15.40 -9.84 14.27
CA ARG A 27 15.50 -10.13 15.71
C ARG A 27 14.43 -11.13 16.16
N SER A 28 13.20 -11.02 15.67
CA SER A 28 12.14 -11.99 15.94
C SER A 28 12.46 -13.37 15.36
N PHE A 29 13.02 -13.43 14.14
CA PHE A 29 13.55 -14.66 13.55
C PHE A 29 14.72 -15.24 14.33
N SER A 30 15.65 -14.41 14.81
CA SER A 30 16.77 -14.84 15.66
C SER A 30 16.27 -15.49 16.95
N ASP A 31 15.25 -14.91 17.59
CA ASP A 31 14.65 -15.49 18.80
C ASP A 31 13.91 -16.81 18.51
N GLN A 32 13.19 -16.92 17.39
CA GLN A 32 12.50 -18.14 16.96
C GLN A 32 13.44 -19.28 16.52
N LEU A 33 14.57 -18.96 15.90
CA LEU A 33 15.58 -19.93 15.48
C LEU A 33 16.49 -20.37 16.65
N TYR A 34 17.00 -19.41 17.42
CA TYR A 34 18.11 -19.62 18.36
C TYR A 34 17.78 -19.31 19.82
N GLY A 35 16.68 -18.61 20.10
CA GLY A 35 16.26 -18.27 21.47
C GLY A 35 16.89 -17.01 22.05
N HIS A 36 17.50 -16.17 21.20
CA HIS A 36 18.11 -14.88 21.53
C HIS A 36 18.15 -13.98 20.27
N GLN A 37 18.26 -12.65 20.43
CA GLN A 37 18.08 -11.69 19.32
C GLN A 37 19.35 -11.37 18.51
N ASP A 38 20.51 -11.94 18.85
CA ASP A 38 21.81 -11.42 18.43
C ASP A 38 22.23 -11.80 16.99
N LYS A 39 21.60 -12.82 16.39
CA LYS A 39 21.88 -13.26 15.01
C LYS A 39 21.10 -12.47 13.96
N ALA A 40 20.33 -11.45 14.33
CA ALA A 40 19.51 -10.65 13.39
C ALA A 40 20.28 -10.15 12.16
N HIS A 41 21.53 -9.67 12.34
CA HIS A 41 22.38 -9.24 11.24
C HIS A 41 22.81 -10.39 10.31
N GLU A 42 23.15 -11.56 10.87
CA GLU A 42 23.48 -12.77 10.10
C GLU A 42 22.29 -13.23 9.24
N ILE A 43 21.09 -13.19 9.82
CA ILE A 43 19.84 -13.53 9.12
C ILE A 43 19.54 -12.50 8.02
N ARG A 44 19.68 -11.20 8.30
CA ARG A 44 19.51 -10.13 7.29
C ARG A 44 20.42 -10.35 6.08
N LEU A 45 21.68 -10.72 6.29
CA LEU A 45 22.63 -11.03 5.20
C LEU A 45 22.28 -12.33 4.46
N GLN A 46 21.87 -13.39 5.16
CA GLN A 46 21.51 -14.67 4.52
C GLN A 46 20.22 -14.54 3.69
N THR A 47 19.17 -13.91 4.24
CA THR A 47 17.92 -13.61 3.52
C THR A 47 18.17 -12.72 2.29
N THR A 48 18.94 -11.64 2.41
CA THR A 48 19.23 -10.77 1.25
C THR A 48 20.13 -11.43 0.21
N SER A 49 21.04 -12.31 0.62
CA SER A 49 21.81 -13.17 -0.29
C SER A 49 20.90 -14.15 -1.05
N TYR A 50 19.94 -14.79 -0.37
CA TYR A 50 18.96 -15.68 -0.98
C TYR A 50 18.08 -14.95 -2.00
N MET A 51 17.66 -13.71 -1.70
CA MET A 51 16.95 -12.87 -2.67
C MET A 51 17.78 -12.65 -3.94
N ARG A 52 19.08 -12.32 -3.81
CA ARG A 52 19.99 -12.09 -4.96
C ARG A 52 20.14 -13.34 -5.84
N SER A 53 20.24 -14.53 -5.25
CA SER A 53 20.37 -15.78 -6.03
C SER A 53 19.07 -16.24 -6.68
N HIS A 54 17.92 -15.75 -6.22
CA HIS A 54 16.57 -16.07 -6.75
C HIS A 54 15.86 -14.82 -7.30
N ALA A 55 16.62 -13.86 -7.84
CA ALA A 55 16.13 -12.55 -8.22
C ALA A 55 14.89 -12.59 -9.13
N GLU A 56 14.85 -13.50 -10.11
CA GLU A 56 13.72 -13.63 -11.05
C GLU A 56 12.37 -13.93 -10.38
N TYR A 57 12.36 -14.59 -9.22
CA TYR A 57 11.14 -14.76 -8.43
C TYR A 57 10.80 -13.45 -7.70
N PHE A 58 11.75 -12.88 -6.96
CA PHE A 58 11.50 -11.71 -6.09
C PHE A 58 11.24 -10.41 -6.86
N LYS A 59 11.76 -10.25 -8.09
CA LYS A 59 11.47 -9.14 -9.02
C LYS A 59 9.96 -8.98 -9.26
N LEU A 60 9.20 -10.07 -9.33
CA LEU A 60 7.76 -10.09 -9.67
C LEU A 60 6.89 -9.35 -8.65
N PHE A 61 7.37 -9.21 -7.41
CA PHE A 61 6.62 -8.64 -6.29
C PHE A 61 6.96 -7.17 -6.02
N LEU A 62 7.92 -6.58 -6.75
CA LEU A 62 8.33 -5.19 -6.53
C LEU A 62 7.42 -4.19 -7.27
N GLY A 63 6.85 -3.26 -6.51
CA GLY A 63 6.03 -2.16 -7.01
C GLY A 63 6.84 -1.10 -7.76
N VAL A 64 7.16 -1.38 -9.04
CA VAL A 64 7.88 -0.43 -9.90
C VAL A 64 6.89 0.51 -10.59
N ALA A 65 7.01 1.80 -10.32
CA ALA A 65 6.18 2.81 -10.95
C ALA A 65 6.34 2.81 -12.49
N PRO A 66 5.26 2.89 -13.27
CA PRO A 66 5.36 2.97 -14.73
C PRO A 66 6.09 4.27 -15.14
N PRO A 67 6.85 4.26 -16.25
CA PRO A 67 7.62 5.43 -16.66
C PRO A 67 6.69 6.63 -16.92
N SER A 68 6.92 7.72 -16.17
CA SER A 68 6.04 8.91 -16.14
C SER A 68 6.00 9.64 -17.49
N SER A 69 5.08 9.20 -18.36
CA SER A 69 4.79 9.86 -19.63
C SER A 69 3.96 11.12 -19.39
N ARG A 70 4.52 12.29 -19.75
CA ARG A 70 3.87 13.59 -19.56
C ARG A 70 2.54 13.65 -20.34
N LYS A 71 1.42 13.64 -19.61
CA LYS A 71 0.06 13.98 -20.07
C LYS A 71 -0.39 13.32 -21.40
N THR A 72 -0.26 11.99 -21.52
CA THR A 72 -0.98 11.20 -22.54
C THR A 72 -1.85 10.10 -21.89
N ARG A 73 -3.16 10.35 -21.79
CA ARG A 73 -4.15 9.55 -21.03
C ARG A 73 -4.51 8.18 -21.67
N SER A 74 -3.56 7.41 -22.23
CA SER A 74 -3.91 6.22 -23.02
C SER A 74 -2.88 5.08 -23.10
N SER A 75 -1.88 4.99 -22.21
CA SER A 75 -1.10 3.74 -22.09
C SER A 75 -0.56 3.47 -20.69
N THR A 76 -1.19 2.55 -19.96
CA THR A 76 -0.57 1.76 -18.90
C THR A 76 0.46 0.82 -19.51
N LYS A 77 1.63 1.37 -19.88
CA LYS A 77 2.79 0.55 -20.22
C LYS A 77 3.33 -0.07 -18.93
N MET A 78 3.57 -1.38 -18.94
CA MET A 78 4.29 -2.04 -17.87
C MET A 78 5.70 -1.44 -17.74
N PRO A 79 6.32 -1.47 -16.54
CA PRO A 79 7.73 -1.15 -16.38
C PRO A 79 8.60 -1.96 -17.36
N SER A 80 9.69 -1.35 -17.83
CA SER A 80 10.73 -2.08 -18.57
C SER A 80 11.51 -2.98 -17.63
N GLU A 81 11.95 -4.15 -18.13
CA GLU A 81 12.78 -5.13 -17.40
C GLU A 81 13.97 -4.45 -16.69
N ASP A 82 14.77 -3.64 -17.40
CA ASP A 82 15.88 -2.87 -16.81
C ASP A 82 15.49 -1.99 -15.60
N ALA A 83 14.23 -1.55 -15.51
CA ALA A 83 13.74 -0.74 -14.40
C ALA A 83 13.35 -1.60 -13.20
N VAL A 84 12.84 -2.81 -13.43
CA VAL A 84 12.62 -3.82 -12.39
C VAL A 84 13.95 -4.29 -11.82
N ASP A 85 14.93 -4.58 -12.68
CA ASP A 85 16.28 -4.99 -12.26
C ASP A 85 16.98 -3.92 -11.44
N ARG A 86 16.92 -2.64 -11.85
CA ARG A 86 17.46 -1.53 -11.03
C ARG A 86 16.73 -1.39 -9.69
N ALA A 87 15.41 -1.46 -9.68
CA ALA A 87 14.62 -1.37 -8.45
C ALA A 87 14.90 -2.54 -7.50
N PHE A 88 15.10 -3.75 -8.03
CA PHE A 88 15.48 -4.94 -7.26
C PHE A 88 16.88 -4.81 -6.66
N VAL A 89 17.88 -4.42 -7.44
CA VAL A 89 19.24 -4.20 -6.95
C VAL A 89 19.28 -3.09 -5.90
N GLU A 90 18.54 -2.00 -6.09
CA GLU A 90 18.41 -0.95 -5.08
C GLU A 90 17.72 -1.48 -3.81
N HIS A 91 16.63 -2.24 -3.95
CA HIS A 91 15.88 -2.81 -2.82
C HIS A 91 16.76 -3.69 -1.95
N VAL A 92 17.46 -4.67 -2.53
CA VAL A 92 18.29 -5.58 -1.72
C VAL A 92 19.51 -4.86 -1.14
N ASN A 93 20.13 -3.94 -1.87
CA ASN A 93 21.24 -3.12 -1.35
C ASN A 93 20.79 -2.10 -0.28
N ARG A 94 19.49 -1.83 -0.16
CA ARG A 94 18.88 -1.12 0.97
C ARG A 94 18.64 -2.08 2.13
N MET A 95 18.01 -3.22 1.87
CA MET A 95 17.62 -4.24 2.86
C MET A 95 18.81 -4.90 3.56
N GLU A 96 19.98 -4.92 2.92
CA GLU A 96 21.23 -5.41 3.53
C GLU A 96 21.72 -4.53 4.70
N LYS A 97 21.26 -3.28 4.79
CA LYS A 97 21.67 -2.34 5.84
C LYS A 97 20.87 -2.57 7.12
N ALA A 98 21.58 -2.56 8.26
CA ALA A 98 20.96 -2.60 9.58
C ALA A 98 19.98 -1.41 9.77
N GLY A 99 18.89 -1.66 10.49
CA GLY A 99 17.82 -0.69 10.75
C GLY A 99 16.84 -0.45 9.59
N VAL A 100 17.01 -1.11 8.43
CA VAL A 100 16.03 -1.04 7.33
C VAL A 100 14.91 -2.05 7.56
N TYR A 101 13.68 -1.57 7.72
CA TYR A 101 12.51 -2.38 8.06
C TYR A 101 12.23 -3.37 6.92
N GLY A 102 12.15 -4.67 7.26
CA GLY A 102 11.75 -5.74 6.34
C GLY A 102 10.26 -6.05 6.44
N ASP A 103 9.70 -6.58 5.36
CA ASP A 103 8.27 -6.87 5.20
C ASP A 103 8.05 -8.30 4.65
N ASN A 104 6.82 -8.63 4.27
CA ASN A 104 6.38 -9.88 3.66
C ASN A 104 7.35 -10.45 2.60
N LEU A 105 8.00 -9.61 1.79
CA LEU A 105 8.98 -10.05 0.79
C LEU A 105 10.20 -10.72 1.44
N GLU A 106 10.72 -10.12 2.51
CA GLU A 106 11.81 -10.68 3.32
C GLU A 106 11.34 -11.86 4.18
N ILE A 107 10.05 -11.93 4.56
CA ILE A 107 9.47 -13.11 5.24
C ILE A 107 9.45 -14.31 4.29
N VAL A 108 9.00 -14.15 3.04
CA VAL A 108 9.01 -15.21 2.02
C VAL A 108 10.45 -15.63 1.69
N ALA A 109 11.36 -14.66 1.54
CA ALA A 109 12.77 -14.95 1.30
C ALA A 109 13.42 -15.69 2.48
N PHE A 110 13.12 -15.31 3.73
CA PHE A 110 13.59 -16.00 4.93
C PHE A 110 13.04 -17.42 5.03
N ALA A 111 11.72 -17.60 4.87
CA ALA A 111 11.06 -18.91 4.95
C ALA A 111 11.70 -19.92 3.99
N ARG A 112 11.89 -19.50 2.73
CA ARG A 112 12.55 -20.29 1.67
C ARG A 112 14.05 -20.49 1.93
N CYS A 113 14.77 -19.47 2.39
CA CYS A 113 16.21 -19.54 2.68
C CYS A 113 16.55 -20.51 3.83
N TYR A 114 15.69 -20.60 4.85
CA TYR A 114 15.94 -21.40 6.05
C TYR A 114 15.21 -22.75 6.06
N GLY A 115 14.34 -23.02 5.09
CA GLY A 115 13.51 -24.24 5.08
C GLY A 115 12.54 -24.27 6.27
N VAL A 116 11.93 -23.12 6.59
CA VAL A 116 11.03 -22.96 7.74
C VAL A 116 9.72 -22.30 7.34
N ASN A 117 8.63 -22.76 7.93
CA ASN A 117 7.33 -22.10 7.80
C ASN A 117 7.25 -20.94 8.80
N VAL A 118 6.64 -19.82 8.43
CA VAL A 118 6.46 -18.66 9.32
C VAL A 118 4.97 -18.36 9.50
N LYS A 119 4.50 -18.36 10.75
CA LYS A 119 3.14 -17.99 11.12
C LYS A 119 3.11 -16.59 11.71
N ILE A 120 2.43 -15.68 11.02
CA ILE A 120 2.34 -14.26 11.37
C ILE A 120 0.99 -14.01 12.03
N TYR A 121 1.02 -13.55 13.28
CA TYR A 121 -0.16 -13.19 14.07
C TYR A 121 -0.38 -11.68 14.01
N GLN A 122 -1.58 -11.27 13.61
CA GLN A 122 -2.08 -9.91 13.77
C GLN A 122 -3.23 -9.90 14.79
N ARG A 123 -3.78 -8.71 15.10
CA ARG A 123 -4.88 -8.55 16.06
C ARG A 123 -6.09 -9.46 15.79
N GLU A 124 -6.52 -9.52 14.53
CA GLU A 124 -7.80 -10.16 14.14
C GLU A 124 -7.64 -11.54 13.47
N PHE A 125 -6.47 -11.82 12.89
CA PHE A 125 -6.20 -13.03 12.11
C PHE A 125 -4.75 -13.46 12.21
N ALA A 126 -4.45 -14.68 11.79
CA ALA A 126 -3.10 -15.15 11.54
C ALA A 126 -3.04 -15.89 10.20
N TYR A 127 -1.94 -15.75 9.48
CA TYR A 127 -1.66 -16.41 8.21
C TYR A 127 -0.28 -17.09 8.27
N GLN A 128 0.00 -17.94 7.28
CA GLN A 128 1.26 -18.70 7.24
C GLN A 128 1.91 -18.54 5.86
N VAL A 129 3.18 -18.14 5.88
CA VAL A 129 4.07 -18.18 4.72
C VAL A 129 4.81 -19.51 4.75
N ALA A 130 4.74 -20.25 3.64
CA ALA A 130 5.40 -21.55 3.50
C ALA A 130 6.82 -21.41 2.92
N CYS A 131 7.68 -22.40 3.17
CA CYS A 131 9.01 -22.47 2.54
C CYS A 131 9.01 -23.13 1.14
N SER A 132 7.87 -23.68 0.70
CA SER A 132 7.67 -24.35 -0.59
C SER A 132 6.24 -24.07 -1.10
N ASP A 133 6.05 -24.05 -2.42
CA ASP A 133 4.79 -23.71 -3.10
C ASP A 133 3.74 -24.84 -3.12
N GLY A 134 3.84 -25.80 -2.20
CA GLY A 134 2.91 -26.92 -2.03
C GLY A 134 3.47 -28.29 -2.42
N ASP A 135 4.60 -28.34 -3.13
CA ASP A 135 5.37 -29.58 -3.28
C ASP A 135 5.98 -29.95 -1.93
N ALA A 136 5.44 -31.01 -1.31
CA ALA A 136 6.00 -31.61 -0.11
C ALA A 136 7.36 -32.25 -0.47
N PRO A 137 8.48 -31.83 0.15
CA PRO A 137 9.77 -32.41 -0.15
C PRO A 137 9.77 -33.91 0.16
N THR A 138 10.18 -34.71 -0.82
CA THR A 138 10.39 -36.15 -0.63
C THR A 138 11.87 -36.45 -0.46
N ASP A 139 12.21 -37.30 0.52
CA ASP A 139 13.52 -37.95 0.63
C ASP A 139 13.85 -38.72 -0.67
N GLU A 140 15.12 -39.10 -0.88
CA GLU A 140 15.53 -39.92 -2.04
C GLU A 140 14.78 -41.26 -2.16
N ASP A 141 14.23 -41.78 -1.05
CA ASP A 141 13.36 -42.96 -1.00
C ASP A 141 11.90 -42.71 -1.46
N GLY A 142 11.54 -41.48 -1.85
CA GLY A 142 10.16 -41.09 -2.13
C GLY A 142 9.26 -40.97 -0.89
N ARG A 143 9.85 -40.96 0.32
CA ARG A 143 9.16 -40.75 1.59
C ARG A 143 8.92 -39.25 1.80
N PRO A 144 7.77 -38.80 2.34
CA PRO A 144 7.62 -37.39 2.73
C PRO A 144 8.65 -37.05 3.81
N ALA A 145 9.44 -36.01 3.60
CA ALA A 145 10.42 -35.52 4.56
C ALA A 145 9.72 -34.90 5.79
N GLU A 146 10.48 -34.64 6.86
CA GLU A 146 9.94 -34.03 8.08
C GLU A 146 9.31 -32.65 7.82
N GLU A 147 8.19 -32.36 8.49
CA GLU A 147 7.47 -31.09 8.28
C GLU A 147 8.36 -29.87 8.61
N PRO A 148 8.47 -28.87 7.71
CA PRO A 148 9.35 -27.73 7.94
C PRO A 148 8.99 -26.96 9.21
N LYS A 149 10.00 -26.74 10.08
CA LYS A 149 9.84 -26.13 11.41
C LYS A 149 9.01 -24.85 11.32
N LEU A 150 7.93 -24.79 12.11
CA LEU A 150 7.07 -23.61 12.20
C LEU A 150 7.65 -22.59 13.19
N LEU A 151 7.87 -21.36 12.73
CA LEU A 151 8.23 -20.21 13.56
C LEU A 151 6.98 -19.31 13.75
N HIS A 152 6.86 -18.66 14.90
CA HIS A 152 5.73 -17.83 15.25
C HIS A 152 6.18 -16.39 15.54
N ILE A 153 5.65 -15.42 14.79
CA ILE A 153 5.92 -13.99 14.98
C ILE A 153 4.61 -13.19 15.04
N ALA A 154 4.61 -12.06 15.74
CA ALA A 154 3.47 -11.16 15.84
C ALA A 154 3.79 -9.83 15.16
N TYR A 155 2.86 -9.31 14.34
CA TYR A 155 3.00 -8.02 13.68
C TYR A 155 2.06 -6.99 14.30
N HIS A 156 2.63 -5.87 14.73
CA HIS A 156 1.93 -4.81 15.45
C HIS A 156 1.45 -3.69 14.52
N ASN A 157 0.40 -2.96 14.95
CA ASN A 157 -0.14 -1.78 14.24
C ASN A 157 0.85 -0.60 14.07
N TRP A 158 2.03 -0.67 14.68
CA TRP A 158 3.08 0.36 14.67
C TRP A 158 4.36 -0.11 13.95
N GLU A 159 4.19 -0.93 12.91
CA GLU A 159 5.25 -1.38 11.97
C GLU A 159 6.42 -2.11 12.68
N HIS A 160 6.07 -3.05 13.56
CA HIS A 160 7.02 -3.81 14.37
C HIS A 160 6.71 -5.31 14.40
N TYR A 161 7.75 -6.13 14.55
CA TYR A 161 7.67 -7.59 14.64
C TYR A 161 8.21 -8.10 15.98
N SER A 162 7.37 -8.82 16.71
CA SER A 162 7.73 -9.51 17.97
C SER A 162 7.84 -11.02 17.77
N SER A 163 8.72 -11.67 18.53
CA SER A 163 8.77 -13.15 18.63
C SER A 163 7.60 -13.64 19.50
N VAL A 164 6.97 -14.76 19.14
CA VAL A 164 5.86 -15.35 19.93
C VAL A 164 6.35 -16.50 20.79
N ARG A 165 5.97 -16.50 22.08
CA ARG A 165 6.38 -17.50 23.08
C ARG A 165 5.17 -18.03 23.87
N ASN A 166 5.33 -19.20 24.48
CA ASN A 166 4.31 -19.80 25.36
C ASN A 166 4.19 -19.03 26.67
N VAL A 167 2.96 -18.78 27.16
CA VAL A 167 2.71 -18.14 28.46
C VAL A 167 3.23 -19.00 29.64
N ASP A 168 3.24 -20.32 29.48
CA ASP A 168 3.78 -21.27 30.48
C ASP A 168 5.32 -21.41 30.40
N GLY A 169 5.97 -20.73 29.44
CA GLY A 169 7.40 -20.85 29.14
C GLY A 169 7.77 -21.93 28.11
N PRO A 170 9.05 -22.03 27.71
CA PRO A 170 10.20 -21.29 28.26
C PRO A 170 10.31 -19.84 27.76
N HIS A 171 10.52 -18.91 28.69
CA HIS A 171 10.69 -17.47 28.41
C HIS A 171 12.12 -17.07 27.99
N LYS A 172 13.08 -18.01 27.97
CA LYS A 172 14.49 -17.81 27.60
C LYS A 172 15.01 -19.05 26.88
N GLY A 173 15.97 -18.90 25.98
CA GLY A 173 16.37 -19.98 25.07
C GLY A 173 15.28 -20.29 24.05
N LEU A 174 15.35 -21.45 23.39
CA LEU A 174 14.46 -21.82 22.28
C LEU A 174 12.96 -21.68 22.67
N PRO A 175 12.13 -20.92 21.92
CA PRO A 175 10.72 -20.67 22.25
C PRO A 175 9.83 -21.90 22.39
N ASN A 176 10.12 -22.98 21.65
CA ASN A 176 9.38 -24.25 21.65
C ASN A 176 7.85 -24.06 21.65
N VAL A 177 7.37 -23.26 20.69
CA VAL A 177 6.00 -22.74 20.67
C VAL A 177 4.99 -23.89 20.49
N SER A 178 4.04 -24.00 21.40
CA SER A 178 3.00 -25.04 21.42
C SER A 178 1.63 -24.40 21.63
N PRO A 179 0.94 -23.95 20.55
CA PRO A 179 -0.36 -23.30 20.65
C PRO A 179 -1.40 -24.23 21.29
N LYS A 180 -2.06 -23.78 22.36
CA LYS A 180 -3.14 -24.52 23.02
C LYS A 180 -4.40 -24.49 22.15
N ALA A 181 -5.22 -25.54 22.20
CA ALA A 181 -6.52 -25.56 21.53
C ALA A 181 -7.45 -24.47 22.11
N MET A 182 -7.94 -23.57 21.25
CA MET A 182 -8.75 -22.43 21.69
C MET A 182 -10.16 -22.88 22.10
N THR A 183 -10.45 -22.81 23.40
CA THR A 183 -11.74 -23.22 23.98
C THR A 183 -12.88 -22.28 23.55
N GLU A 184 -14.14 -22.73 23.67
CA GLU A 184 -15.31 -21.88 23.39
C GLU A 184 -15.36 -20.61 24.25
N GLU A 185 -14.87 -20.67 25.50
CA GLU A 185 -14.72 -19.47 26.31
C GLU A 185 -13.61 -18.54 25.78
N GLY A 186 -12.51 -19.11 25.28
CA GLY A 186 -11.45 -18.39 24.56
C GLY A 186 -11.98 -17.70 23.31
N LYS A 187 -12.71 -18.42 22.44
CA LYS A 187 -13.40 -17.85 21.25
C LYS A 187 -14.32 -16.70 21.63
N ARG A 188 -15.12 -16.85 22.70
CA ARG A 188 -16.01 -15.80 23.20
C ARG A 188 -15.25 -14.59 23.75
N LYS A 189 -14.16 -14.79 24.49
CA LYS A 189 -13.26 -13.72 24.98
C LYS A 189 -12.56 -12.99 23.84
N GLN A 190 -12.01 -13.73 22.87
CA GLN A 190 -11.40 -13.19 21.66
C GLN A 190 -12.40 -12.29 20.92
N LYS A 191 -13.61 -12.80 20.63
CA LYS A 191 -14.67 -12.01 19.99
C LYS A 191 -15.02 -10.77 20.81
N GLN A 192 -15.21 -10.87 22.12
CA GLN A 192 -15.49 -9.72 22.99
C GLN A 192 -14.33 -8.71 23.05
N SER A 193 -13.09 -9.09 22.74
CA SER A 193 -11.94 -8.19 22.66
C SER A 193 -11.83 -7.52 21.29
N LEU A 194 -12.26 -8.19 20.22
CA LEU A 194 -12.39 -7.62 18.87
C LEU A 194 -13.59 -6.67 18.77
N ASP A 195 -14.74 -7.04 19.35
CA ASP A 195 -15.97 -6.23 19.38
C ASP A 195 -15.79 -4.92 20.19
N LYS A 196 -14.78 -4.84 21.08
CA LYS A 196 -14.37 -3.60 21.77
C LYS A 196 -13.61 -2.60 20.86
N GLY A 197 -13.27 -2.99 19.63
CA GLY A 197 -12.53 -2.16 18.68
C GLY A 197 -11.03 -2.04 19.01
N VAL A 198 -10.43 -0.92 18.60
CA VAL A 198 -9.05 -0.53 18.92
C VAL A 198 -9.08 0.80 19.65
N VAL A 199 -8.32 0.91 20.75
CA VAL A 199 -8.19 2.15 21.51
C VAL A 199 -7.38 3.14 20.69
N ILE A 200 -8.04 4.18 20.17
CA ILE A 200 -7.35 5.24 19.43
C ILE A 200 -6.52 6.07 20.40
N MET A 201 -5.19 5.99 20.25
CA MET A 201 -4.24 6.65 21.14
C MET A 201 -3.97 8.10 20.68
N PRO A 202 -3.72 9.06 21.59
CA PRO A 202 -3.48 10.46 21.22
C PRO A 202 -2.26 10.73 20.33
N TRP A 203 -1.40 9.74 20.11
CA TRP A 203 -0.31 9.82 19.13
C TRP A 203 -0.79 9.51 17.70
N MET A 204 -1.74 8.58 17.53
CA MET A 204 -2.30 8.22 16.21
C MET A 204 -2.96 9.44 15.56
N GLU A 205 -3.77 10.16 16.33
CA GLU A 205 -4.43 11.40 15.89
C GLU A 205 -3.42 12.46 15.45
N LYS A 206 -2.31 12.62 16.18
CA LYS A 206 -1.24 13.57 15.85
C LYS A 206 -0.45 13.17 14.60
N VAL A 207 -0.25 11.87 14.37
CA VAL A 207 0.42 11.40 13.14
C VAL A 207 -0.49 11.65 11.94
N VAL A 208 -1.77 11.27 12.00
CA VAL A 208 -2.73 11.59 10.92
C VAL A 208 -2.81 13.10 10.67
N GLU A 209 -2.90 13.92 11.72
CA GLU A 209 -2.93 15.39 11.64
C GLU A 209 -1.65 15.99 11.04
N ALA A 210 -0.49 15.34 11.17
CA ALA A 210 0.78 15.77 10.61
C ALA A 210 1.08 15.19 9.20
N SER A 211 0.48 14.05 8.85
CA SER A 211 0.63 13.41 7.54
C SER A 211 -0.29 13.98 6.46
N LEU A 212 -1.36 14.69 6.85
CA LEU A 212 -2.30 15.30 5.91
C LEU A 212 -1.82 16.70 5.47
N PRO A 213 -1.92 17.06 4.18
CA PRO A 213 -1.53 18.38 3.68
C PRO A 213 -2.52 19.50 4.05
N LEU A 214 -3.66 19.14 4.67
CA LEU A 214 -4.80 20.01 4.95
C LEU A 214 -5.33 19.77 6.37
N VAL A 215 -5.86 20.82 6.99
CA VAL A 215 -6.32 20.80 8.39
C VAL A 215 -7.67 20.08 8.51
N VAL A 216 -7.64 18.77 8.67
CA VAL A 216 -8.84 17.96 8.92
C VAL A 216 -9.24 18.04 10.41
N PRO A 217 -10.52 18.25 10.75
CA PRO A 217 -10.98 18.28 12.14
C PRO A 217 -10.70 16.97 12.89
N LYS A 218 -10.21 17.06 14.13
CA LYS A 218 -9.84 15.90 14.97
C LYS A 218 -10.97 14.86 15.16
N HIS A 219 -12.24 15.26 15.04
CA HIS A 219 -13.35 14.32 15.07
C HIS A 219 -13.44 13.46 13.79
N LYS A 220 -13.25 14.04 12.58
CA LYS A 220 -13.18 13.27 11.32
C LYS A 220 -11.94 12.37 11.33
N ILE A 221 -10.81 12.84 11.88
CA ILE A 221 -9.61 12.01 12.11
C ILE A 221 -9.91 10.82 13.03
N ARG A 222 -10.52 11.03 14.20
CA ARG A 222 -10.85 9.93 15.13
C ARG A 222 -11.86 8.96 14.51
N GLU A 223 -12.93 9.45 13.89
CA GLU A 223 -13.94 8.62 13.23
C GLU A 223 -13.32 7.76 12.11
N MET A 224 -12.38 8.31 11.35
CA MET A 224 -11.68 7.55 10.30
C MET A 224 -10.66 6.57 10.87
N LEU A 225 -9.97 6.89 11.97
CA LEU A 225 -9.13 5.94 12.71
C LEU A 225 -9.97 4.79 13.30
N GLU A 226 -11.16 5.07 13.85
CA GLU A 226 -12.10 4.06 14.36
C GLU A 226 -12.59 3.15 13.21
N LYS A 227 -13.03 3.71 12.09
CA LYS A 227 -13.38 2.97 10.85
C LYS A 227 -12.21 2.15 10.29
N CYS A 228 -10.98 2.60 10.49
CA CYS A 228 -9.76 1.92 10.07
C CYS A 228 -9.14 1.04 11.17
N LYS A 229 -9.83 0.83 12.30
CA LYS A 229 -9.37 0.01 13.43
C LYS A 229 -7.97 0.39 13.95
N GLY A 230 -7.67 1.68 13.99
CA GLY A 230 -6.38 2.23 14.43
C GLY A 230 -5.23 2.08 13.42
N ASP A 231 -5.50 1.64 12.18
CA ASP A 231 -4.55 1.75 11.08
C ASP A 231 -4.42 3.22 10.64
N VAL A 232 -3.26 3.81 10.94
CA VAL A 232 -2.91 5.21 10.64
C VAL A 232 -2.74 5.43 9.14
N ASN A 233 -2.08 4.50 8.44
CA ASN A 233 -1.78 4.63 7.01
C ASN A 233 -3.08 4.56 6.20
N MET A 234 -3.93 3.57 6.48
CA MET A 234 -5.25 3.45 5.84
C MET A 234 -6.20 4.60 6.20
N ALA A 235 -6.08 5.20 7.39
CA ALA A 235 -6.83 6.40 7.76
C ALA A 235 -6.37 7.64 6.99
N VAL A 236 -5.05 7.84 6.82
CA VAL A 236 -4.50 8.94 6.01
C VAL A 236 -4.91 8.80 4.54
N SER A 237 -4.73 7.62 3.92
CA SER A 237 -5.10 7.42 2.51
C SER A 237 -6.57 7.74 2.24
N LYS A 238 -7.49 7.22 3.04
CA LYS A 238 -8.93 7.51 2.86
C LYS A 238 -9.30 8.97 3.13
N LEU A 239 -8.57 9.65 4.01
CA LEU A 239 -8.76 11.09 4.25
C LEU A 239 -8.23 11.96 3.12
N LEU A 240 -7.28 11.46 2.31
CA LEU A 240 -6.89 12.07 1.05
C LEU A 240 -7.92 11.77 -0.05
N ASP A 241 -8.33 10.51 -0.19
CA ASP A 241 -9.37 10.09 -1.15
C ASP A 241 -10.68 10.87 -0.96
N ASP A 242 -11.15 11.01 0.30
CA ASP A 242 -12.31 11.82 0.69
C ASP A 242 -12.18 13.28 0.20
N VAL A 243 -10.98 13.87 0.30
CA VAL A 243 -10.74 15.26 -0.11
C VAL A 243 -10.67 15.39 -1.63
N GLU A 244 -10.07 14.43 -2.34
CA GLU A 244 -10.09 14.43 -3.80
C GLU A 244 -11.54 14.28 -4.34
N GLU A 245 -12.39 13.43 -3.73
CA GLU A 245 -13.82 13.38 -4.08
C GLU A 245 -14.58 14.68 -3.69
N GLU A 246 -14.28 15.29 -2.53
CA GLU A 246 -14.87 16.59 -2.13
C GLU A 246 -14.44 17.74 -3.07
N GLU A 247 -13.20 17.76 -3.56
CA GLU A 247 -12.71 18.75 -4.53
C GLU A 247 -13.26 18.51 -5.95
N GLU A 248 -13.27 17.27 -6.46
CA GLU A 248 -13.89 16.96 -7.76
C GLU A 248 -15.38 17.34 -7.77
N ALA A 249 -16.10 17.10 -6.66
CA ALA A 249 -17.50 17.48 -6.51
C ALA A 249 -17.69 19.00 -6.51
N GLN A 250 -16.83 19.76 -5.83
CA GLN A 250 -16.86 21.23 -5.82
C GLN A 250 -16.53 21.83 -7.19
N GLN A 251 -15.50 21.32 -7.88
CA GLN A 251 -15.17 21.74 -9.24
C GLN A 251 -16.31 21.42 -10.22
N ALA A 252 -16.91 20.23 -10.14
CA ALA A 252 -18.06 19.86 -10.95
C ALA A 252 -19.30 20.73 -10.68
N ALA A 253 -19.52 21.14 -9.42
CA ALA A 253 -20.59 22.06 -9.04
C ALA A 253 -20.34 23.47 -9.59
N ALA A 254 -19.13 24.02 -9.46
CA ALA A 254 -18.76 25.33 -10.01
C ALA A 254 -18.89 25.37 -11.54
N LEU A 255 -18.49 24.28 -12.23
CA LEU A 255 -18.66 24.15 -13.68
C LEU A 255 -20.13 24.03 -14.11
N ALA A 256 -21.03 23.67 -13.19
CA ALA A 256 -22.47 23.56 -13.43
C ALA A 256 -23.25 24.84 -13.07
N THR A 257 -22.74 25.68 -12.15
CA THR A 257 -23.36 26.98 -11.82
C THR A 257 -23.01 28.07 -12.83
N GLY A 258 -21.91 27.93 -13.57
CA GLY A 258 -21.66 28.71 -14.80
C GLY A 258 -21.26 30.18 -14.58
N ASP A 259 -20.80 30.54 -13.39
CA ASP A 259 -20.31 31.89 -13.09
C ASP A 259 -18.86 32.06 -13.59
N VAL A 260 -18.73 32.34 -14.89
CA VAL A 260 -17.49 32.84 -15.47
C VAL A 260 -17.46 34.35 -15.26
N THR A 261 -16.83 34.78 -14.16
CA THR A 261 -16.40 36.17 -14.02
C THR A 261 -15.32 36.45 -15.07
N ASP A 262 -15.65 37.26 -16.07
CA ASP A 262 -14.71 37.69 -17.11
C ASP A 262 -13.47 38.33 -16.45
N VAL A 263 -12.30 37.71 -16.65
CA VAL A 263 -11.02 38.34 -16.38
C VAL A 263 -10.70 39.22 -17.60
N PRO A 264 -10.76 40.57 -17.51
CA PRO A 264 -10.50 41.41 -18.65
C PRO A 264 -9.03 41.27 -19.07
N ALA A 265 -8.81 40.84 -20.31
CA ALA A 265 -7.48 40.80 -20.89
C ALA A 265 -6.91 42.23 -21.01
N ILE A 266 -5.69 42.41 -20.50
CA ILE A 266 -4.90 43.63 -20.64
C ILE A 266 -3.56 43.27 -21.29
N ASP A 267 -3.51 43.43 -22.61
CA ASP A 267 -2.31 43.32 -23.44
C ASP A 267 -1.68 44.71 -23.70
N ASP A 268 -0.42 44.69 -24.15
CA ASP A 268 0.33 45.75 -24.84
C ASP A 268 0.65 47.10 -24.15
N ALA A 269 1.81 47.11 -23.47
CA ALA A 269 3.07 47.74 -23.93
C ALA A 269 3.22 49.28 -24.16
N ALA A 270 4.49 49.73 -24.07
CA ALA A 270 5.00 51.13 -24.06
C ALA A 270 4.55 51.95 -22.83
N GLY A 271 5.29 52.92 -22.26
CA GLY A 271 6.36 53.82 -22.70
C GLY A 271 5.93 55.26 -22.31
N GLU A 272 6.74 56.21 -21.83
CA GLU A 272 8.21 56.38 -21.79
C GLU A 272 8.62 57.51 -20.80
N THR A 273 9.73 57.37 -20.05
CA THR A 273 10.44 58.40 -19.21
C THR A 273 9.71 59.01 -17.99
N VAL A 274 10.35 59.66 -16.99
CA VAL A 274 11.77 60.06 -16.76
C VAL A 274 12.33 59.44 -15.43
N THR A 275 13.14 59.96 -14.48
CA THR A 275 13.75 61.30 -14.18
C THR A 275 15.19 61.19 -13.57
N LYS A 276 15.39 61.46 -12.27
CA LYS A 276 16.65 61.61 -11.48
C LYS A 276 16.30 61.36 -9.99
N GLU A 277 17.17 61.22 -8.97
CA GLU A 277 18.62 61.45 -8.74
C GLU A 277 19.25 60.19 -8.08
N LYS A 278 20.54 59.80 -8.15
CA LYS A 278 21.89 60.42 -8.22
C LYS A 278 22.60 60.59 -6.84
N THR A 279 23.57 59.72 -6.54
CA THR A 279 24.76 60.02 -5.71
C THR A 279 25.90 59.00 -5.93
N ASP A 280 27.13 59.41 -5.63
CA ASP A 280 28.38 58.89 -6.18
C ASP A 280 29.17 57.88 -5.29
N LYS A 281 29.66 56.79 -5.93
CA LYS A 281 31.08 56.31 -6.02
C LYS A 281 31.83 55.77 -4.76
N PRO A 282 33.03 55.13 -4.92
CA PRO A 282 33.80 54.77 -6.13
C PRO A 282 34.16 53.27 -6.29
N LYS A 283 34.92 52.95 -7.36
CA LYS A 283 35.52 51.64 -7.72
C LYS A 283 37.05 51.81 -7.85
N PRO A 284 37.89 50.76 -7.73
CA PRO A 284 38.35 50.00 -8.93
C PRO A 284 38.53 48.50 -8.63
N GLY A 285 38.90 47.57 -9.54
CA GLY A 285 39.18 47.56 -10.99
C GLY A 285 39.57 46.10 -11.38
N GLY A 286 39.73 45.65 -12.63
CA GLY A 286 39.59 46.25 -13.96
C GLY A 286 40.00 45.24 -15.07
N ARG A 287 40.15 45.70 -16.32
CA ARG A 287 40.64 44.97 -17.54
C ARG A 287 39.76 43.83 -18.12
N GLY A 288 39.37 43.98 -19.39
CA GLY A 288 39.10 42.88 -20.35
C GLY A 288 40.24 42.83 -21.39
N PRO A 289 40.00 42.73 -22.71
CA PRO A 289 38.88 42.11 -23.45
C PRO A 289 39.35 41.27 -24.69
N LYS A 290 38.43 40.55 -25.37
CA LYS A 290 38.41 40.09 -26.80
C LYS A 290 37.40 38.92 -26.94
N GLY A 291 36.59 38.72 -27.99
CA GLY A 291 36.21 39.62 -29.10
C GLY A 291 36.49 39.08 -30.51
N GLN A 292 35.45 38.67 -31.27
CA GLN A 292 35.46 38.63 -32.75
C GLN A 292 34.04 38.57 -33.35
N LYS A 293 33.90 38.93 -34.64
CA LYS A 293 32.64 39.04 -35.42
C LYS A 293 32.53 37.99 -36.53
N LYS A 294 31.29 37.68 -36.94
CA LYS A 294 30.77 37.50 -38.32
C LYS A 294 29.22 37.52 -38.21
N GLN A 295 28.37 38.24 -38.96
CA GLN A 295 28.30 38.69 -40.37
C GLN A 295 28.24 37.54 -41.40
N ASN A 296 27.31 37.50 -42.37
CA ASN A 296 26.13 38.37 -42.69
C ASN A 296 25.18 37.63 -43.68
N THR A 297 24.20 38.35 -44.28
CA THR A 297 23.31 38.02 -45.43
C THR A 297 22.05 37.22 -45.08
N GLN A 298 20.79 37.61 -45.38
CA GLN A 298 20.11 38.18 -46.59
C GLN A 298 19.65 37.09 -47.58
N SER A 299 18.46 37.16 -48.22
CA SER A 299 17.35 38.14 -48.18
C SER A 299 16.10 37.68 -48.97
N ASN A 300 14.90 38.19 -48.62
CA ASN A 300 13.64 38.19 -49.41
C ASN A 300 13.03 36.79 -49.71
N GLY A 301 11.76 36.55 -50.07
CA GLY A 301 10.53 37.34 -50.29
C GLY A 301 9.52 36.45 -51.07
N ASP A 302 8.21 36.69 -51.21
CA ASP A 302 7.29 37.69 -50.63
C ASP A 302 5.81 37.24 -50.91
N ALA A 303 4.83 38.17 -50.94
CA ALA A 303 3.46 38.06 -51.47
C ALA A 303 2.33 37.34 -50.66
N LYS A 304 1.17 38.01 -50.65
CA LYS A 304 -0.18 37.66 -50.16
C LYS A 304 -1.14 37.78 -51.40
N PRO A 305 -2.50 37.77 -51.35
CA PRO A 305 -3.46 37.36 -50.31
C PRO A 305 -4.70 36.55 -50.82
N GLY A 306 -5.55 36.11 -49.88
CA GLY A 306 -7.00 36.39 -49.95
C GLY A 306 -7.97 35.28 -50.39
N GLY A 307 -9.20 35.35 -49.86
CA GLY A 307 -10.35 34.53 -50.27
C GLY A 307 -11.03 33.80 -49.10
N GLY A 308 -12.30 34.12 -48.81
CA GLY A 308 -13.13 33.40 -47.84
C GLY A 308 -14.61 33.44 -48.21
N LYS A 309 -15.47 32.63 -47.57
CA LYS A 309 -16.95 32.74 -47.59
C LYS A 309 -17.63 31.85 -46.55
N HIS A 310 -18.73 32.40 -45.99
CA HIS A 310 -19.87 31.87 -45.20
C HIS A 310 -19.89 30.47 -44.55
N ALA A 311 -20.62 30.40 -43.42
CA ALA A 311 -20.98 29.19 -42.67
C ALA A 311 -22.51 28.96 -42.65
N PRO A 312 -22.97 27.77 -42.26
CA PRO A 312 -24.31 27.55 -41.71
C PRO A 312 -24.30 27.09 -40.22
N LYS A 313 -25.37 27.40 -39.48
CA LYS A 313 -25.72 26.86 -38.15
C LYS A 313 -26.83 25.77 -38.30
N PRO A 314 -27.39 25.21 -37.21
CA PRO A 314 -26.74 24.31 -36.25
C PRO A 314 -27.48 22.95 -36.15
N GLY A 315 -26.76 21.87 -35.83
CA GLY A 315 -27.35 20.54 -35.57
C GLY A 315 -27.48 20.25 -34.08
N ASN A 316 -28.67 19.85 -33.62
CA ASN A 316 -28.95 19.52 -32.22
C ASN A 316 -28.13 18.29 -31.78
N ARG A 317 -27.25 18.43 -30.78
CA ARG A 317 -26.54 17.29 -30.15
C ARG A 317 -27.21 16.94 -28.83
N PRO A 318 -27.46 15.66 -28.51
CA PRO A 318 -28.03 15.27 -27.23
C PRO A 318 -27.10 15.67 -26.08
N LYS A 319 -27.67 16.02 -24.92
CA LYS A 319 -26.88 16.30 -23.70
C LYS A 319 -26.02 15.08 -23.37
N LYS A 320 -24.76 15.35 -23.00
CA LYS A 320 -23.78 14.33 -22.64
C LYS A 320 -24.09 13.85 -21.22
N GLU A 321 -24.44 12.56 -21.07
CA GLU A 321 -24.76 11.92 -19.79
C GLU A 321 -23.63 12.17 -18.75
N THR A 322 -24.01 12.58 -17.54
CA THR A 322 -23.06 12.83 -16.44
C THR A 322 -22.53 11.53 -15.85
N ALA A 323 -21.37 11.60 -15.18
CA ALA A 323 -20.79 10.44 -14.50
C ALA A 323 -21.74 9.82 -13.45
N ARG A 324 -22.54 10.68 -12.79
CA ARG A 324 -23.55 10.26 -11.80
C ARG A 324 -24.70 9.49 -12.44
N GLU A 325 -25.33 10.03 -13.48
CA GLU A 325 -26.42 9.34 -14.22
C GLU A 325 -25.95 7.97 -14.74
N ARG A 326 -24.72 7.90 -15.27
CA ARG A 326 -24.11 6.65 -15.73
C ARG A 326 -23.87 5.65 -14.58
N LYS A 327 -23.44 6.11 -13.40
CA LYS A 327 -23.24 5.29 -12.18
C LYS A 327 -24.58 4.75 -11.66
N GLU A 328 -25.61 5.60 -11.58
CA GLU A 328 -26.97 5.24 -11.17
C GLU A 328 -27.64 4.27 -12.17
N ARG A 329 -27.47 4.46 -13.49
CA ARG A 329 -27.99 3.52 -14.50
C ARG A 329 -27.33 2.15 -14.39
N MET A 330 -26.01 2.08 -14.26
CA MET A 330 -25.30 0.79 -14.07
C MET A 330 -25.69 0.09 -12.76
N GLN A 331 -26.05 0.83 -11.70
CA GLN A 331 -26.60 0.25 -10.47
C GLN A 331 -28.03 -0.28 -10.67
N ARG A 332 -28.91 0.47 -11.35
CA ARG A 332 -30.27 -0.01 -11.71
C ARG A 332 -30.21 -1.27 -12.57
N GLU A 333 -29.43 -1.28 -13.65
CA GLU A 333 -29.24 -2.46 -14.51
C GLU A 333 -28.71 -3.68 -13.73
N LYS A 334 -27.79 -3.48 -12.77
CA LYS A 334 -27.30 -4.56 -11.90
C LYS A 334 -28.38 -5.08 -10.95
N MET A 335 -29.18 -4.20 -10.34
CA MET A 335 -30.29 -4.60 -9.48
C MET A 335 -31.39 -5.33 -10.26
N GLU A 336 -31.72 -4.86 -11.45
CA GLU A 336 -32.73 -5.48 -12.33
C GLU A 336 -32.29 -6.86 -12.83
N LYS A 337 -31.03 -7.00 -13.29
CA LYS A 337 -30.43 -8.31 -13.64
C LYS A 337 -30.35 -9.26 -12.43
N LYS A 338 -30.16 -8.74 -11.22
CA LYS A 338 -30.20 -9.55 -9.98
C LYS A 338 -31.63 -9.99 -9.64
N LYS A 339 -32.61 -9.09 -9.78
CA LYS A 339 -34.04 -9.36 -9.51
C LYS A 339 -34.62 -10.39 -10.48
N ALA A 340 -34.26 -10.29 -11.77
CA ALA A 340 -34.63 -11.27 -12.80
C ALA A 340 -34.02 -12.67 -12.53
N LYS A 341 -32.80 -12.74 -11.97
CA LYS A 341 -32.19 -14.02 -11.56
C LYS A 341 -32.87 -14.69 -10.35
N THR A 342 -33.58 -13.92 -9.51
CA THR A 342 -34.40 -14.47 -8.41
C THR A 342 -35.85 -14.81 -8.81
N SER A 343 -36.23 -14.64 -10.07
CA SER A 343 -37.57 -14.97 -10.59
C SER A 343 -37.51 -15.98 -11.75
N GLY A 344 -37.07 -17.20 -11.43
CA GLY A 344 -37.19 -18.40 -12.28
C GLY A 344 -38.16 -19.41 -11.66
N PRO A 345 -38.81 -20.29 -12.46
CA PRO A 345 -39.94 -21.09 -11.99
C PRO A 345 -39.56 -22.25 -11.06
N ALA A 346 -40.47 -22.62 -10.16
CA ALA A 346 -40.32 -23.72 -9.22
C ALA A 346 -40.79 -25.06 -9.79
N SER A 347 -40.12 -26.16 -9.44
CA SER A 347 -40.45 -27.52 -9.89
C SER A 347 -40.20 -28.60 -8.82
N ILE A 348 -41.18 -28.75 -7.92
CA ILE A 348 -41.71 -30.01 -7.37
C ILE A 348 -40.71 -31.17 -7.09
N ASP A 349 -40.39 -31.36 -5.80
CA ASP A 349 -39.95 -32.61 -5.14
C ASP A 349 -41.01 -33.74 -5.25
N PRO A 350 -40.71 -35.07 -5.15
CA PRO A 350 -40.14 -35.69 -3.92
C PRO A 350 -39.37 -37.05 -4.13
N PRO A 351 -39.07 -37.89 -3.09
CA PRO A 351 -38.23 -37.60 -1.90
C PRO A 351 -37.28 -38.77 -1.47
N LYS A 352 -36.54 -38.54 -0.36
CA LYS A 352 -35.89 -39.51 0.58
C LYS A 352 -34.52 -40.12 0.21
N GLY A 353 -33.55 -39.88 1.10
CA GLY A 353 -32.31 -40.63 1.31
C GLY A 353 -31.69 -40.22 2.65
N SER A 354 -31.13 -41.16 3.42
CA SER A 354 -30.63 -40.92 4.80
C SER A 354 -29.11 -41.10 4.90
N GLY A 355 -28.42 -40.26 5.68
CA GLY A 355 -27.01 -40.52 6.03
C GLY A 355 -26.36 -39.46 6.93
N SER A 356 -25.73 -39.94 8.01
CA SER A 356 -24.59 -39.35 8.76
C SER A 356 -24.26 -37.85 8.60
N GLY A 357 -24.37 -37.08 9.69
CA GLY A 357 -23.80 -35.74 9.76
C GLY A 357 -22.28 -35.72 9.94
N GLN A 358 -21.66 -34.60 9.57
CA GLN A 358 -20.29 -34.22 9.92
C GLN A 358 -20.33 -32.83 10.56
N HIS A 359 -19.60 -32.63 11.66
CA HIS A 359 -19.41 -31.29 12.22
C HIS A 359 -18.38 -30.54 11.38
N THR A 360 -18.79 -29.45 10.74
CA THR A 360 -17.89 -28.54 10.03
C THR A 360 -17.22 -27.58 11.01
N GLU A 361 -15.91 -27.71 11.21
CA GLU A 361 -15.11 -26.74 11.98
C GLU A 361 -14.89 -25.43 11.18
N GLU A 362 -15.90 -24.55 11.15
CA GLU A 362 -15.69 -23.16 10.76
C GLU A 362 -14.95 -22.42 11.89
N GLY A 363 -13.60 -22.44 11.87
CA GLY A 363 -12.79 -22.11 13.06
C GLY A 363 -11.62 -21.12 12.92
N ILE A 364 -10.87 -21.11 11.80
CA ILE A 364 -9.78 -20.16 11.51
C ILE A 364 -9.66 -20.01 9.98
N LYS A 365 -9.47 -18.77 9.48
CA LYS A 365 -9.08 -18.51 8.08
C LYS A 365 -7.56 -18.58 7.93
N THR A 366 -6.99 -19.79 7.86
CA THR A 366 -5.58 -19.98 7.49
C THR A 366 -5.41 -19.67 6.01
N LEU A 367 -5.18 -18.41 5.67
CA LEU A 367 -4.69 -18.04 4.36
C LEU A 367 -3.29 -18.62 4.19
N HIS A 368 -3.17 -19.49 3.20
CA HIS A 368 -1.90 -19.90 2.60
C HIS A 368 -1.63 -18.89 1.48
N VAL A 369 -0.42 -18.35 1.44
CA VAL A 369 0.02 -17.29 0.52
C VAL A 369 1.33 -17.71 -0.13
#